data_AF-A0A4R2QMP5-F1
#
_entry.id   AF-A0A4R2QMP5-F1
#
_cell.length_a   1.000
_cell.length_b   1.000
_cell.length_c   1.000
_cell.angle_alpha   90.00
_cell.angle_beta   90.00
_cell.angle_gamma   90.00
#
_symmetry.space_group_name_H-M   'P 1'
#
loop_
_entity.id
_entity.type
_entity.pdbx_description
1 polymer ?
#
loop_
_entity_poly.entity_id
_entity_poly.type
_entity_poly.pdbx_seq_one_letter_code
_entity_poly.pdbx_strand_id
1 'polypeptide(L)'
;MANTGKDLGADLYALEQAAKSDLPTVADDYDSAIGKCNGAQQALDGIAAVPDQFVPDNGAVLDKYGATHEAILAVLRETRSALDETALALAEAVRLYAADDGAAASEFRRLLDDRGEPKPE
;
A
#
# COMPACT_ATOMS: atom_id res chain seq x y z
N MET A 1 -16.32 -23.17 3.83
CA MET A 1 -16.01 -23.98 2.63
C MET A 1 -14.60 -24.52 2.84
N ALA A 2 -14.37 -25.81 2.62
CA ALA A 2 -13.06 -26.41 2.89
C ALA A 2 -12.09 -25.95 1.79
N ASN A 3 -11.23 -24.97 2.09
CA ASN A 3 -10.22 -24.50 1.16
C ASN A 3 -9.26 -25.64 0.87
N THR A 4 -9.20 -26.08 -0.38
CA THR A 4 -8.20 -27.05 -0.81
C THR A 4 -6.83 -26.36 -0.88
N GLY A 5 -5.72 -27.10 -0.78
CA GLY A 5 -4.38 -26.50 -0.91
C GLY A 5 -4.18 -25.72 -2.22
N LYS A 6 -4.96 -26.03 -3.26
CA LYS A 6 -4.97 -25.29 -4.53
C LYS A 6 -5.62 -23.90 -4.39
N ASP A 7 -6.69 -23.78 -3.62
CA ASP A 7 -7.36 -22.50 -3.37
C ASP A 7 -6.46 -21.60 -2.51
N LEU A 8 -5.81 -22.17 -1.49
CA LEU A 8 -4.81 -21.45 -0.69
C LEU A 8 -3.65 -20.94 -1.55
N GLY A 9 -3.11 -21.76 -2.46
CA GLY A 9 -2.05 -21.33 -3.37
C GLY A 9 -2.46 -20.18 -4.30
N ALA A 10 -3.70 -20.19 -4.80
CA ALA A 10 -4.23 -19.10 -5.62
C ALA A 10 -4.41 -17.80 -4.81
N ASP A 11 -4.89 -17.90 -3.57
CA ASP A 11 -5.01 -16.76 -2.67
C ASP A 11 -3.64 -16.16 -2.32
N LEU A 12 -2.64 -17.00 -2.00
CA LEU A 12 -1.27 -16.54 -1.73
C LEU A 12 -0.64 -15.85 -2.94
N TYR A 13 -0.88 -16.37 -4.15
CA TYR A 13 -0.43 -15.72 -5.38
C TYR A 13 -1.09 -14.35 -5.58
N ALA A 14 -2.40 -14.23 -5.33
CA ALA A 14 -3.09 -12.96 -5.43
C ALA A 14 -2.56 -11.93 -4.41
N LEU A 15 -2.30 -12.35 -3.17
CA LEU A 15 -1.69 -11.48 -2.15
C LEU A 15 -0.26 -11.08 -2.54
N GLU A 16 0.51 -11.98 -3.13
CA GLU A 16 1.85 -11.69 -3.64
C GLU A 16 1.81 -10.68 -4.79
N GLN A 17 0.86 -10.82 -5.70
CA GLN A 17 0.66 -9.88 -6.81
C GLN A 17 0.26 -8.49 -6.30
N ALA A 18 -0.66 -8.43 -5.34
CA ALA A 18 -1.06 -7.18 -4.71
C ALA A 18 0.13 -6.49 -4.02
N ALA A 19 0.95 -7.25 -3.29
CA ALA A 19 2.13 -6.74 -2.59
C ALA A 19 3.24 -6.25 -3.54
N LYS A 20 3.51 -6.97 -4.62
CA LYS A 20 4.67 -6.71 -5.50
C LYS A 20 4.37 -5.81 -6.69
N SER A 21 3.12 -5.68 -7.07
CA SER A 21 2.72 -4.99 -8.29
C SER A 21 1.63 -3.97 -8.03
N ASP A 22 0.48 -4.39 -7.52
CA ASP A 22 -0.71 -3.53 -7.56
C ASP A 22 -0.58 -2.35 -6.58
N LEU A 23 -0.22 -2.61 -5.32
CA LEU A 23 -0.05 -1.55 -4.32
C LEU A 23 1.12 -0.60 -4.66
N PRO A 24 2.31 -1.09 -5.08
CA PRO A 24 3.36 -0.21 -5.58
C PRO A 24 2.96 0.66 -6.77
N THR A 25 2.21 0.10 -7.73
CA THR A 25 1.73 0.87 -8.90
C THR A 25 0.81 2.00 -8.46
N VAL A 26 -0.10 1.75 -7.52
CA VAL A 26 -0.95 2.80 -6.97
C VAL A 26 -0.13 3.81 -6.16
N ALA A 27 0.87 3.37 -5.39
CA ALA A 27 1.76 4.27 -4.65
C ALA A 27 2.51 5.23 -5.57
N ASP A 28 2.97 4.76 -6.74
CA ASP A 28 3.60 5.60 -7.78
C ASP A 28 2.63 6.68 -8.31
N ASP A 29 1.33 6.37 -8.45
CA ASP A 29 0.32 7.36 -8.82
C ASP A 29 0.17 8.46 -7.74
N TYR A 30 0.25 8.09 -6.45
CA TYR A 30 0.28 9.07 -5.36
C TYR A 30 1.55 9.92 -5.37
N ASP A 31 2.71 9.32 -5.64
CA ASP A 31 3.98 10.07 -5.78
C ASP A 31 3.90 11.07 -6.96
N SER A 32 3.29 10.67 -8.07
CA SER A 32 3.00 11.56 -9.20
C SER A 32 2.07 12.70 -8.82
N ALA A 33 1.00 12.42 -8.05
CA ALA A 33 0.08 13.44 -7.55
C ALA A 33 0.78 14.43 -6.61
N ILE A 34 1.61 13.94 -5.68
CA ILE A 34 2.44 14.76 -4.78
C ILE A 34 3.35 15.68 -5.60
N GLY A 35 4.01 15.14 -6.64
CA GLY A 35 4.86 15.92 -7.55
C GLY A 35 4.09 17.05 -8.25
N LYS A 36 2.87 16.77 -8.73
CA LYS A 36 2.00 17.79 -9.36
C LYS A 36 1.56 18.86 -8.37
N CYS A 37 1.22 18.49 -7.14
CA CYS A 37 0.91 19.44 -6.08
C CYS A 37 2.12 20.35 -5.82
N ASN A 38 3.30 19.79 -5.54
CA ASN A 38 4.51 20.59 -5.31
C ASN A 38 4.82 21.53 -6.48
N GLY A 39 4.65 21.08 -7.73
CA GLY A 39 4.81 21.91 -8.91
C GLY A 39 3.81 23.07 -9.00
N ALA A 40 2.55 22.85 -8.59
CA ALA A 40 1.55 23.90 -8.50
C ALA A 40 1.91 24.96 -7.45
N GLN A 41 2.42 24.56 -6.28
CA GLN A 41 2.88 25.50 -5.25
C GLN A 41 4.05 26.35 -5.76
N GLN A 42 5.05 25.74 -6.40
CA GLN A 42 6.19 26.46 -6.97
C GLN A 42 5.76 27.50 -8.03
N ALA A 43 4.74 27.18 -8.84
CA ALA A 43 4.21 28.13 -9.82
C ALA A 43 3.54 29.34 -9.13
N LEU A 44 2.90 29.13 -7.97
CA LEU A 44 2.28 30.19 -7.18
C LEU A 44 3.31 31.04 -6.43
N ASP A 45 4.39 30.44 -5.93
CA ASP A 45 5.49 31.16 -5.28
C ASP A 45 6.18 32.15 -6.26
N GLY A 46 6.08 31.90 -7.57
CA GLY A 46 6.54 32.81 -8.62
C GLY A 46 5.63 34.02 -8.89
N ILE A 47 4.43 34.07 -8.31
CA ILE A 47 3.49 35.18 -8.46
C ILE A 47 3.80 36.25 -7.41
N ALA A 48 3.88 37.51 -7.83
CA ALA A 48 4.11 38.62 -6.92
C ALA A 48 3.03 38.68 -5.82
N ALA A 49 3.47 38.89 -4.58
CA ALA A 49 2.58 39.02 -3.44
C ALA A 49 1.58 40.18 -3.66
N VAL A 50 0.35 39.98 -3.22
CA VAL A 50 -0.67 41.03 -3.22
C VAL A 50 -0.26 42.10 -2.20
N PRO A 51 -0.19 43.38 -2.57
CA PRO A 51 0.14 44.44 -1.61
C PRO A 51 -0.84 44.45 -0.44
N ASP A 52 -0.34 44.65 0.78
CA ASP A 52 -1.10 44.54 2.04
C ASP A 52 -2.39 45.36 2.05
N GLN A 53 -2.40 46.53 1.39
CA GLN A 53 -3.57 47.40 1.23
C GLN A 53 -4.76 46.77 0.48
N PHE A 54 -4.54 45.66 -0.23
CA PHE A 54 -5.56 44.90 -0.97
C PHE A 54 -5.85 43.53 -0.33
N VAL A 55 -5.25 43.21 0.81
CA VAL A 55 -5.53 41.99 1.57
C VAL A 55 -6.75 42.25 2.47
N PRO A 56 -7.87 41.53 2.28
CA PRO A 56 -9.06 41.72 3.10
C PRO A 56 -8.89 41.07 4.50
N ASP A 57 -9.70 41.49 5.48
CA ASP A 57 -9.61 41.06 6.90
C ASP A 57 -9.71 39.54 7.12
N ASN A 58 -10.32 38.82 6.18
CA ASN A 58 -10.46 37.37 6.15
C ASN A 58 -9.24 36.62 5.57
N GLY A 59 -8.15 37.33 5.31
CA GLY A 59 -6.86 36.81 4.85
C GLY A 59 -6.75 36.78 3.32
N ALA A 60 -5.53 36.55 2.82
CA ALA A 60 -5.31 36.40 1.39
C ALA A 60 -5.86 35.05 0.91
N VAL A 61 -6.40 35.01 -0.32
CA VAL A 61 -6.79 33.75 -0.99
C VAL A 61 -5.62 32.76 -1.01
N LEU A 62 -4.40 33.28 -1.12
CA LEU A 62 -3.17 32.49 -1.09
C LEU A 62 -2.96 31.76 0.24
N ASP A 63 -3.34 32.37 1.38
CA ASP A 63 -3.22 31.71 2.69
C ASP A 63 -4.20 30.53 2.81
N LYS A 64 -5.43 30.72 2.33
CA LYS A 64 -6.45 29.66 2.30
C LYS A 64 -6.07 28.54 1.33
N TYR A 65 -5.48 28.90 0.20
CA TYR A 65 -4.90 27.94 -0.73
C TYR A 65 -3.79 27.14 -0.05
N GLY A 66 -2.81 27.80 0.58
CA GLY A 66 -1.68 27.14 1.24
C GLY A 66 -2.12 26.15 2.33
N ALA A 67 -3.09 26.53 3.16
CA ALA A 67 -3.65 25.61 4.16
C ALA A 67 -4.33 24.38 3.54
N THR A 68 -5.10 24.58 2.47
CA THR A 68 -5.76 23.48 1.75
C THR A 68 -4.74 22.60 1.02
N HIS A 69 -3.72 23.22 0.45
CA HIS A 69 -2.63 22.57 -0.25
C HIS A 69 -1.86 21.60 0.66
N GLU A 70 -1.45 22.08 1.84
CA GLU A 70 -0.77 21.26 2.84
C GLU A 70 -1.65 20.11 3.34
N ALA A 71 -2.94 20.36 3.56
CA ALA A 71 -3.88 19.31 3.95
C ALA A 71 -3.99 18.20 2.88
N ILE A 72 -4.07 18.58 1.60
CA ILE A 72 -4.10 17.62 0.49
C ILE A 72 -2.78 16.84 0.42
N LEU A 73 -1.63 17.52 0.51
CA LEU A 73 -0.33 16.86 0.52
C LEU A 73 -0.18 15.88 1.68
N ALA A 74 -0.67 16.22 2.86
CA ALA A 74 -0.65 15.33 4.01
C ALA A 74 -1.42 14.03 3.73
N VAL A 75 -2.65 14.14 3.23
CA VAL A 75 -3.49 12.97 2.88
C VAL A 75 -2.84 12.11 1.79
N LEU A 76 -2.27 12.73 0.76
CA LEU A 76 -1.58 12.00 -0.31
C LEU A 76 -0.37 11.22 0.23
N ARG A 77 0.46 11.85 1.07
CA ARG A 77 1.64 11.22 1.67
C ARG A 77 1.28 10.10 2.63
N GLU A 78 0.26 10.31 3.48
CA GLU A 78 -0.23 9.30 4.42
C GLU A 78 -0.78 8.09 3.67
N THR A 79 -1.60 8.31 2.65
CA THR A 79 -2.16 7.22 1.84
C THR A 79 -1.06 6.44 1.11
N ARG A 80 -0.06 7.14 0.56
CA ARG A 80 1.11 6.51 -0.07
C ARG A 80 1.89 5.62 0.91
N SER A 81 2.17 6.12 2.11
CA SER A 81 2.83 5.33 3.16
C SER A 81 2.01 4.09 3.55
N ALA A 82 0.69 4.26 3.70
CA ALA A 82 -0.20 3.15 4.04
C ALA A 82 -0.21 2.06 2.96
N LEU A 83 -0.10 2.42 1.69
CA LEU A 83 0.02 1.46 0.58
C LEU A 83 1.32 0.64 0.68
N ASP A 84 2.46 1.27 0.98
CA ASP A 84 3.73 0.57 1.17
C ASP A 84 3.71 -0.36 2.39
N GLU A 85 3.19 0.13 3.51
CA GLU A 85 3.04 -0.66 4.73
C GLU A 85 2.14 -1.88 4.50
N THR A 86 1.04 -1.69 3.77
CA THR A 86 0.15 -2.78 3.39
C THR A 86 0.86 -3.76 2.46
N ALA A 87 1.62 -3.28 1.48
CA ALA A 87 2.39 -4.14 0.57
C ALA A 87 3.41 -5.00 1.33
N LEU A 88 4.13 -4.41 2.30
CA LEU A 88 5.06 -5.13 3.16
C LEU A 88 4.34 -6.18 4.02
N ALA A 89 3.22 -5.81 4.65
CA ALA A 89 2.44 -6.73 5.47
C ALA A 89 1.91 -7.92 4.66
N LEU A 90 1.44 -7.68 3.43
CA LEU A 90 0.99 -8.73 2.52
C LEU A 90 2.14 -9.65 2.11
N ALA A 91 3.30 -9.10 1.75
CA ALA A 91 4.47 -9.89 1.41
C ALA A 91 4.93 -10.77 2.60
N GLU A 92 4.88 -10.24 3.81
CA GLU A 92 5.19 -11.00 5.03
C GLU A 92 4.16 -12.11 5.29
N ALA A 93 2.87 -11.81 5.14
CA ALA A 93 1.81 -12.80 5.28
C ALA A 93 2.00 -13.97 4.31
N VAL A 94 2.29 -13.70 3.03
CA VAL A 94 2.56 -14.75 2.04
C VAL A 94 3.74 -15.61 2.46
N ARG A 95 4.84 -14.98 2.92
CA ARG A 95 6.04 -15.70 3.38
C ARG A 95 5.74 -16.62 4.57
N LEU A 96 4.98 -16.14 5.55
CA LEU A 96 4.62 -16.90 6.74
C LEU A 96 3.75 -18.11 6.38
N TYR A 97 2.68 -17.89 5.60
CA TYR A 97 1.81 -18.99 5.17
C TYR A 97 2.53 -20.03 4.33
N ALA A 98 3.41 -19.62 3.41
CA ALA A 98 4.20 -20.54 2.61
C ALA A 98 5.18 -21.37 3.45
N ALA A 99 5.77 -20.78 4.50
CA ALA A 99 6.66 -21.49 5.42
C ALA A 99 5.88 -22.51 6.26
N ASP A 100 4.72 -22.13 6.79
CA ASP A 100 3.88 -23.01 7.60
C ASP A 100 3.33 -24.19 6.78
N ASP A 101 2.88 -23.95 5.54
CA ASP A 101 2.44 -25.00 4.62
C ASP A 101 3.59 -25.95 4.26
N GLY A 102 4.78 -25.42 4.00
CA GLY A 102 5.97 -26.24 3.74
C GLY A 102 6.39 -27.10 4.94
N ALA A 103 6.27 -26.58 6.16
CA ALA A 103 6.53 -27.33 7.39
C ALA A 103 5.47 -28.43 7.60
N ALA A 104 4.19 -28.13 7.39
CA ALA A 104 3.10 -29.10 7.47
C ALA A 104 3.25 -30.23 6.44
N ALA A 105 3.59 -29.89 5.18
CA ALA A 105 3.84 -30.87 4.13
C ALA A 105 5.03 -31.79 4.47
N SER A 106 6.09 -31.22 5.05
CA SER A 106 7.27 -31.99 5.48
C SER A 106 6.95 -32.96 6.61
N GLU A 107 6.18 -32.51 7.63
CA GLU A 107 5.75 -33.38 8.73
C GLU A 107 4.78 -34.46 8.25
N PHE A 108 3.86 -34.12 7.34
CA PHE A 108 2.96 -35.11 6.74
C PHE A 108 3.73 -36.19 5.99
N ARG A 109 4.75 -35.79 5.22
CA ARG A 109 5.61 -36.74 4.50
C ARG A 109 6.41 -37.63 5.46
N ARG A 110 6.95 -37.06 6.54
CA ARG A 110 7.61 -37.82 7.61
C ARG A 110 6.66 -38.86 8.23
N LEU A 111 5.42 -38.49 8.49
CA LEU A 111 4.41 -39.41 9.03
C LEU A 111 4.05 -40.53 8.05
N LEU A 112 3.97 -40.24 6.74
CA LEU A 112 3.77 -41.26 5.71
C LEU A 112 4.95 -42.22 5.62
N ASP A 113 6.18 -41.71 5.69
CA ASP A 113 7.39 -42.55 5.66
C ASP A 113 7.46 -43.46 6.91
N ASP A 114 7.08 -42.94 8.09
CA ASP A 114 7.09 -43.67 9.36
C ASP A 114 5.96 -44.70 9.48
N ARG A 115 4.76 -44.40 8.96
CA ARG A 115 3.53 -45.16 9.25
C ARG A 115 2.89 -45.83 8.03
N GLY A 116 3.38 -45.54 6.82
CA GLY A 116 2.76 -45.95 5.57
C GLY A 116 1.49 -45.15 5.25
N GLU A 117 0.90 -45.37 4.07
CA GLU A 117 -0.35 -44.73 3.70
C GLU A 117 -1.49 -45.14 4.65
N PRO A 118 -2.25 -44.18 5.20
CA PRO A 118 -3.43 -44.49 5.99
C PRO A 118 -4.42 -45.26 5.13
N LYS A 119 -4.77 -46.48 5.54
CA LYS A 119 -5.79 -47.26 4.84
C LYS A 119 -7.15 -46.58 5.03
N PRO A 120 -7.94 -46.38 3.96
CA PRO A 120 -9.31 -45.93 4.11
C PRO A 120 -10.11 -46.96 4.91
N GLU A 121 -10.93 -46.49 5.85
CA GLU A 121 -11.96 -47.31 6.52
C GLU A 121 -13.11 -47.66 5.55
#